data_AF-A0A1Q3TT92-F1
#
_entry.id   AF-A0A1Q3TT92-F1
#
_cell.length_a   1.000
_cell.length_b   1.000
_cell.length_c   1.000
_cell.angle_alpha   90.00
_cell.angle_beta   90.00
_cell.angle_gamma   90.00
#
_symmetry.space_group_name_H-M   'P 1'
#
loop_
_entity.id
_entity.type
_entity.pdbx_description
1 polymer ?
#
loop_
_entity_poly.entity_id
_entity_poly.type
_entity_poly.pdbx_seq_one_letter_code
_entity_poly.pdbx_strand_id
1 'polypeptide(L)'
;MTWKLRLVDNDEGVGWADRKPGDTWYAHYYKEPWAGTPEQVGKVTEGRFFGDRYLREDYDKRDPICIKLPDGHIWCIDQKASNDIEGWAVSGEVPNLTARPSILTERYHGWLTDGVLSDDLEGRTYGD
;
A
#
# COMPACT_ATOMS: atom_id res chain seq x y z
N MET A 1 14.90 12.37 6.63
CA MET A 1 15.25 11.04 6.11
C MET A 1 14.19 10.60 5.11
N THR A 2 14.61 9.98 4.01
CA THR A 2 13.67 9.49 2.99
C THR A 2 13.91 8.01 2.76
N TRP A 3 12.84 7.27 2.47
CA TRP A 3 12.89 5.82 2.29
C TRP A 3 12.51 5.48 0.86
N LYS A 4 13.48 4.95 0.11
CA LYS A 4 13.25 4.47 -1.26
C LYS A 4 12.49 3.16 -1.20
N LEU A 5 11.47 3.05 -2.05
CA LEU A 5 10.79 1.79 -2.27
C LEU A 5 11.77 0.78 -2.87
N ARG A 6 11.66 -0.46 -2.39
CA ARG A 6 12.39 -1.60 -2.93
C ARG A 6 11.43 -2.77 -3.04
N LEU A 7 11.30 -3.32 -4.24
CA LEU A 7 10.52 -4.54 -4.44
C LEU A 7 11.26 -5.68 -3.74
N VAL A 8 10.56 -6.38 -2.85
CA VAL A 8 11.06 -7.57 -2.19
C VAL A 8 10.12 -8.73 -2.49
N ASP A 9 10.71 -9.90 -2.72
CA ASP A 9 9.94 -11.12 -2.94
C ASP A 9 9.17 -11.52 -1.68
N ASN A 10 8.01 -12.12 -1.88
CA ASN A 10 7.19 -12.66 -0.79
C ASN A 10 7.57 -14.09 -0.39
N ASP A 11 8.52 -14.71 -1.10
CA ASP A 11 8.94 -16.08 -0.84
C ASP A 11 9.72 -16.16 0.48
N GLU A 12 9.02 -16.69 1.48
CA GLU A 12 9.51 -17.48 2.62
C GLU A 12 10.68 -16.89 3.45
N GLY A 13 10.34 -16.14 4.50
CA GLY A 13 11.18 -16.09 5.71
C GLY A 13 11.27 -14.74 6.41
N VAL A 14 10.97 -13.63 5.73
CA VAL A 14 10.95 -12.30 6.35
C VAL A 14 9.56 -12.07 6.91
N GLY A 15 9.43 -12.17 8.24
CA GLY A 15 8.20 -11.82 8.93
C GLY A 15 7.80 -10.39 8.60
N TRP A 16 6.51 -10.08 8.72
CA TRP A 16 5.98 -8.73 8.47
C TRP A 16 6.61 -7.69 9.42
N ALA A 17 7.15 -8.18 10.54
CA ALA A 17 7.93 -7.43 11.52
C ALA A 17 9.36 -7.10 11.07
N ASP A 18 9.98 -7.94 10.24
CA ASP A 18 11.39 -7.81 9.84
C ASP A 18 11.58 -6.93 8.59
N ARG A 19 10.48 -6.60 7.91
CA ARG A 19 10.48 -5.64 6.80
C ARG A 19 10.89 -4.26 7.31
N LYS A 20 11.76 -3.57 6.57
CA LYS A 20 12.18 -2.21 6.89
C LYS A 20 11.40 -1.19 6.05
N PRO A 21 11.35 0.08 6.47
CA PRO A 21 10.70 1.13 5.71
C PRO A 21 11.13 1.15 4.24
N GLY A 22 10.14 1.27 3.34
CA GLY A 22 10.31 1.20 1.89
C GLY A 22 10.24 -0.21 1.29
N ASP A 23 10.29 -1.28 2.08
CA ASP A 23 9.99 -2.62 1.55
C ASP A 23 8.59 -2.64 0.92
N THR A 24 8.53 -3.03 -0.33
CA THR A 24 7.33 -3.03 -1.18
C THR A 24 7.13 -4.42 -1.76
N TRP A 25 5.91 -4.93 -1.76
CA TRP A 25 5.63 -6.29 -2.26
C TRP A 25 4.20 -6.44 -2.79
N TYR A 26 4.01 -7.47 -3.61
CA TYR A 26 2.70 -7.89 -4.13
C TYR A 26 2.02 -8.85 -3.15
N ALA A 27 0.99 -8.40 -2.44
CA ALA A 27 0.29 -9.14 -1.39
C ALA A 27 -0.76 -10.13 -1.95
N HIS A 28 -0.30 -11.22 -2.58
CA HIS A 28 -1.17 -12.27 -3.14
C HIS A 28 -2.25 -12.79 -2.17
N TYR A 29 -1.87 -12.98 -0.91
CA TYR A 29 -2.72 -13.43 0.18
C TYR A 29 -3.92 -12.52 0.49
N TYR A 30 -3.93 -11.28 -0.02
CA TYR A 30 -5.13 -10.42 0.08
C TYR A 30 -6.22 -10.79 -0.91
N LYS A 31 -5.91 -11.54 -1.98
CA LYS A 31 -6.91 -12.05 -2.93
C LYS A 31 -7.40 -13.44 -2.58
N GLU A 32 -6.56 -14.28 -1.96
CA GLU A 32 -6.90 -15.68 -1.62
C GLU A 32 -8.27 -15.86 -0.92
N PRO A 33 -8.67 -14.99 0.04
CA PRO A 33 -9.98 -15.14 0.70
C PRO A 33 -11.17 -14.76 -0.17
N TRP A 34 -10.95 -14.05 -1.29
CA TRP A 34 -11.98 -13.43 -2.11
C TRP A 34 -11.90 -13.96 -3.54
N ALA A 35 -12.26 -15.24 -3.72
CA ALA A 35 -12.36 -15.83 -5.05
C ALA A 35 -13.57 -15.23 -5.81
N GLY A 36 -13.32 -14.59 -6.96
CA GLY A 36 -14.39 -14.06 -7.82
C GLY A 36 -13.92 -12.95 -8.75
N THR A 37 -14.85 -12.44 -9.57
CA THR A 37 -14.64 -11.22 -10.36
C THR A 37 -14.51 -9.99 -9.46
N PRO A 38 -13.92 -8.87 -9.92
CA PRO A 38 -13.85 -7.65 -9.12
C PRO A 38 -15.20 -7.17 -8.58
N GLU A 39 -16.28 -7.35 -9.34
CA GLU A 39 -17.65 -7.01 -8.91
C GLU A 39 -18.11 -7.89 -7.74
N GLN A 40 -17.84 -9.20 -7.81
CA GLN A 40 -18.17 -10.14 -6.74
C GLN A 40 -17.36 -9.82 -5.48
N VAL A 41 -16.07 -9.53 -5.64
CA VAL A 41 -15.17 -9.15 -4.55
C VAL A 41 -15.60 -7.83 -3.90
N GLY A 42 -15.94 -6.83 -4.71
CA GLY A 42 -16.53 -5.58 -4.23
C GLY A 42 -17.80 -5.82 -3.42
N LYS A 43 -18.70 -6.68 -3.89
CA LYS A 43 -19.93 -7.02 -3.14
C LYS A 43 -19.66 -7.72 -1.81
N VAL A 44 -18.81 -8.74 -1.77
CA VAL A 44 -18.54 -9.51 -0.54
C VAL A 44 -17.75 -8.73 0.50
N THR A 45 -16.92 -7.78 0.05
CA THR A 45 -16.21 -6.86 0.95
C THR A 45 -17.06 -5.65 1.34
N GLU A 46 -18.32 -5.58 0.89
CA GLU A 46 -19.19 -4.39 0.93
C GLU A 46 -18.50 -3.12 0.39
N GLY A 47 -17.54 -3.30 -0.51
CA GLY A 47 -16.68 -2.25 -1.03
C GLY A 47 -15.83 -1.60 0.05
N ARG A 48 -15.50 -2.28 1.16
CA ARG A 48 -14.74 -1.67 2.27
C ARG A 48 -13.27 -2.07 2.30
N PHE A 49 -12.88 -3.12 1.57
CA PHE A 49 -11.52 -3.63 1.60
C PHE A 49 -10.65 -2.99 0.51
N PHE A 50 -10.94 -3.28 -0.75
CA PHE A 50 -10.22 -2.70 -1.88
C PHE A 50 -10.84 -1.38 -2.33
N GLY A 51 -9.98 -0.46 -2.78
CA GLY A 51 -10.41 0.77 -3.44
C GLY A 51 -11.14 0.48 -4.76
N ASP A 52 -12.16 1.28 -5.06
CA ASP A 52 -13.00 1.06 -6.25
C ASP A 52 -12.17 1.17 -7.54
N ARG A 53 -11.18 2.07 -7.57
CA ARG A 53 -10.21 2.18 -8.66
C ARG A 53 -9.39 0.90 -8.85
N TYR A 54 -8.83 0.33 -7.78
CA TYR A 54 -8.07 -0.92 -7.88
C TYR A 54 -8.95 -2.06 -8.40
N LEU A 55 -10.16 -2.21 -7.84
CA LEU A 55 -11.13 -3.21 -8.32
C LEU A 55 -11.42 -3.06 -9.82
N ARG A 56 -11.62 -1.83 -10.29
CA ARG A 56 -11.96 -1.55 -11.69
C ARG A 56 -10.78 -1.73 -12.65
N GLU A 57 -9.59 -1.32 -12.24
CA GLU A 57 -8.47 -1.11 -13.18
C GLU A 57 -7.36 -2.14 -13.05
N ASP A 58 -7.09 -2.64 -11.85
CA ASP A 58 -5.85 -3.35 -11.54
C ASP A 58 -6.06 -4.75 -10.98
N TYR A 59 -7.24 -5.06 -10.45
CA TYR A 59 -7.53 -6.32 -9.76
C TYR A 59 -7.22 -7.55 -10.64
N ASP A 60 -7.55 -7.54 -11.92
CA ASP A 60 -7.25 -8.68 -12.82
C ASP A 60 -5.82 -8.64 -13.40
N LYS A 61 -5.06 -7.58 -13.15
CA LYS A 61 -3.74 -7.34 -13.78
C LYS A 61 -2.57 -7.62 -12.84
N ARG A 62 -2.74 -7.36 -11.54
CA ARG A 62 -1.70 -7.51 -10.53
C ARG A 62 -2.30 -7.76 -9.17
N ASP A 63 -1.48 -8.26 -8.25
CA ASP A 63 -1.86 -8.35 -6.85
C ASP A 63 -1.76 -6.97 -6.16
N PRO A 64 -2.41 -6.80 -4.99
CA PRO A 64 -2.36 -5.56 -4.23
C PRO A 64 -0.93 -5.26 -3.80
N ILE A 65 -0.55 -3.99 -3.77
CA ILE A 65 0.80 -3.57 -3.39
C ILE A 65 0.79 -3.10 -1.94
N CYS A 66 1.62 -3.72 -1.11
CA CYS A 66 1.86 -3.32 0.26
C CYS A 66 3.25 -2.67 0.41
N ILE A 67 3.33 -1.68 1.28
CA ILE A 67 4.54 -0.91 1.56
C ILE A 67 4.72 -0.83 3.08
N LYS A 68 5.94 -1.11 3.57
CA LYS A 68 6.31 -0.85 4.96
C LYS A 68 6.60 0.63 5.14
N LEU A 69 5.84 1.29 6.01
CA LEU A 69 5.98 2.71 6.32
C LEU A 69 7.07 2.95 7.38
N PRO A 70 7.56 4.20 7.52
CA PRO A 70 8.61 4.55 8.49
C PRO A 70 8.25 4.29 9.95
N ASP A 71 6.97 4.39 10.29
CA ASP A 71 6.46 4.10 11.63
C ASP A 71 6.22 2.61 11.89
N GLY A 72 6.58 1.74 10.93
CA GLY A 72 6.43 0.30 11.00
C GLY A 72 5.05 -0.22 10.57
N HIS A 73 4.08 0.64 10.26
CA HIS A 73 2.81 0.21 9.69
C HIS A 73 3.01 -0.38 8.29
N ILE A 74 2.07 -1.23 7.90
CA ILE A 74 1.96 -1.72 6.53
C ILE A 74 0.80 -0.99 5.90
N TRP A 75 1.07 -0.35 4.79
CA TRP A 75 0.07 0.34 4.00
C TRP A 75 -0.12 -0.40 2.68
N CYS A 76 -1.35 -0.85 2.45
CA CYS A 76 -1.77 -1.36 1.15
C CYS A 76 -2.31 -0.19 0.33
N ILE A 77 -1.60 0.18 -0.73
CA ILE A 77 -1.94 1.34 -1.56
C ILE A 77 -3.26 1.16 -2.32
N ASP A 78 -3.68 -0.09 -2.51
CA ASP A 78 -4.86 -0.51 -3.25
C ASP A 78 -6.11 -0.70 -2.37
N GLN A 79 -5.97 -0.52 -1.05
CA GLN A 79 -7.10 -0.54 -0.14
C GLN A 79 -7.81 0.82 -0.08
N LYS A 80 -9.07 0.81 0.36
CA LYS A 80 -9.75 2.05 0.71
C LYS A 80 -9.05 2.73 1.86
N ALA A 81 -9.07 4.06 1.84
CA ALA A 81 -8.63 4.83 2.98
C ALA A 81 -9.67 4.75 4.11
N SER A 82 -9.21 4.89 5.36
CA SER A 82 -10.04 4.76 6.57
C SER A 82 -11.01 5.91 6.82
N ASN A 83 -10.94 6.97 6.02
CA ASN A 83 -11.77 8.18 6.12
C ASN A 83 -12.82 8.26 5.00
N ASP A 84 -13.32 7.11 4.55
CA ASP A 84 -14.41 6.96 3.57
C ASP A 84 -14.17 7.61 2.19
N ILE A 85 -12.92 7.93 1.84
CA ILE A 85 -12.54 8.32 0.48
C ILE A 85 -12.16 7.08 -0.35
N GLU A 86 -12.15 7.22 -1.68
CA GLU A 86 -11.87 6.12 -2.62
C GLU A 86 -10.51 5.44 -2.39
N GLY A 87 -9.55 6.16 -1.78
CA GLY A 87 -8.19 5.72 -1.53
C GLY A 87 -7.21 6.66 -2.23
N TRP A 88 -6.17 6.07 -2.83
CA TRP A 88 -5.12 6.82 -3.49
C TRP A 88 -5.21 6.76 -5.02
N ALA A 89 -5.02 7.92 -5.65
CA ALA A 89 -4.64 7.99 -7.05
C ALA A 89 -3.15 7.60 -7.16
N VAL A 90 -2.92 6.38 -7.64
CA VAL A 90 -1.61 5.76 -7.90
C VAL A 90 -1.17 5.93 -9.35
N SER A 91 0.10 6.26 -9.58
CA SER A 91 0.75 6.20 -10.90
C SER A 91 2.16 5.62 -10.80
N GLY A 92 2.70 5.20 -11.94
CA GLY A 92 3.98 4.50 -12.02
C GLY A 92 3.85 3.01 -11.76
N GLU A 93 4.99 2.35 -11.66
CA GLU A 93 5.11 0.92 -11.38
C GLU A 93 6.14 0.72 -10.27
N VAL A 94 6.04 -0.37 -9.51
CA VAL A 94 7.02 -0.67 -8.46
C VAL A 94 8.43 -0.77 -9.06
N PRO A 95 9.47 -0.14 -8.47
CA PRO A 95 9.45 0.62 -7.21
C PRO A 95 9.14 2.12 -7.36
N ASN A 96 9.00 2.66 -8.57
CA ASN A 96 8.81 4.10 -8.83
C ASN A 96 7.31 4.50 -8.81
N LEU A 97 6.65 4.27 -7.68
CA LEU A 97 5.23 4.63 -7.49
C LEU A 97 5.04 6.06 -6.97
N THR A 98 3.96 6.71 -7.38
CA THR A 98 3.46 7.96 -6.81
C THR A 98 2.02 7.78 -6.35
N ALA A 99 1.69 8.30 -5.16
CA ALA A 99 0.34 8.20 -4.59
C ALA A 99 -0.17 9.55 -4.09
N ARG A 100 -1.42 9.89 -4.38
CA ARG A 100 -2.10 11.09 -3.86
C ARG A 100 -3.49 10.73 -3.31
N PRO A 101 -3.94 11.29 -2.18
CA PRO A 101 -3.28 12.29 -1.33
C PRO A 101 -2.13 11.71 -0.48
N SER A 102 -1.66 12.45 0.54
CA SER A 102 -0.65 11.96 1.49
C SER A 102 -1.16 10.76 2.27
N ILE A 103 -0.24 9.98 2.81
CA ILE A 103 -0.48 8.85 3.69
C ILE A 103 -0.52 9.37 5.12
N LEU A 104 -1.56 9.01 5.88
CA LEU A 104 -1.66 9.34 7.29
C LEU A 104 -1.96 8.06 8.08
N THR A 105 -1.10 7.76 9.05
CA THR A 105 -1.29 6.76 10.10
C THR A 105 -1.31 7.46 11.45
N GLU A 106 -1.45 6.70 12.54
CA GLU A 106 -1.31 7.23 13.91
C GLU A 106 0.07 7.90 14.13
N ARG A 107 1.12 7.42 13.45
CA ARG A 107 2.51 7.78 13.76
C ARG A 107 3.32 8.29 12.59
N TYR A 108 2.78 8.34 11.37
CA TYR A 108 3.43 8.84 10.17
C TYR A 108 2.45 9.59 9.28
N HIS A 109 2.83 10.79 8.86
CA HIS A 109 2.14 11.58 7.86
C HIS A 109 3.11 11.95 6.75
N GLY A 110 2.98 11.41 5.53
CA GLY A 110 3.96 11.68 4.47
C GLY A 110 3.47 11.45 3.05
N TRP A 111 4.35 11.74 2.09
CA TRP A 111 4.10 11.56 0.66
C TRP A 111 4.82 10.34 0.13
N LEU A 112 4.23 9.68 -0.87
CA LEU A 112 4.93 8.77 -1.77
C LEU A 112 5.04 9.45 -3.14
N THR A 113 6.26 9.74 -3.60
CA THR A 113 6.51 10.34 -4.91
C THR A 113 7.71 9.68 -5.55
N ASP A 114 7.53 9.19 -6.78
CA ASP A 114 8.58 8.56 -7.59
C ASP A 114 9.38 7.49 -6.81
N GLY A 115 8.66 6.62 -6.10
CA GLY A 115 9.26 5.56 -5.30
C GLY A 115 9.96 6.03 -4.04
N VAL A 116 9.68 7.25 -3.55
CA VAL A 116 10.28 7.78 -2.33
C VAL A 116 9.21 8.16 -1.33
N LEU A 117 9.26 7.56 -0.14
CA LEU A 117 8.54 8.02 1.04
C LEU A 117 9.26 9.24 1.61
N SER A 118 8.53 10.35 1.76
CA SER A 118 9.06 11.60 2.30
C SER A 118 9.35 11.50 3.80
N ASP A 119 10.04 12.51 4.30
CA ASP A 119 9.99 12.85 5.72
C ASP A 119 8.53 13.01 6.22
N ASP A 120 8.33 12.77 7.52
CA ASP A 120 7.05 13.02 8.17
C ASP A 120 6.75 14.52 8.20
N LEU A 121 5.56 14.88 7.73
CA LEU A 121 5.08 16.26 7.58
C LEU A 121 4.82 16.95 8.91
N GLU A 122 4.72 16.18 10.00
CA GLU A 122 4.63 16.69 11.37
C GLU A 122 6.00 16.76 12.07
N GLY A 123 7.10 16.42 11.37
CA GLY A 123 8.47 16.53 11.87
C GLY A 123 8.92 15.38 12.77
N ARG A 124 8.19 14.26 12.80
CA ARG A 124 8.59 13.06 13.55
C ARG A 124 9.81 12.39 12.91
N THR A 125 10.54 11.61 13.71
CA THR A 125 11.73 10.87 13.26
C THR A 125 11.59 9.39 13.55
N TYR A 126 12.19 8.56 12.69
CA TYR A 126 12.11 7.10 12.75
C TYR A 126 13.52 6.52 12.63
N GLY A 127 13.71 5.32 13.19
CA GLY A 127 14.94 4.56 13.01
C GLY A 127 15.06 3.98 11.61
N ASP A 128 16.27 3.55 11.27
CA ASP A 128 16.61 2.81 10.05
C ASP A 128 16.16 1.33 10.09
#